data_AF-A0A1C3F6R9-F1
#
_entry.id   AF-A0A1C3F6R9-F1
#
_cell.length_a   1.000
_cell.length_b   1.000
_cell.length_c   1.000
_cell.angle_alpha   90.00
_cell.angle_beta   90.00
_cell.angle_gamma   90.00
#
_symmetry.space_group_name_H-M   'P 1'
#
loop_
_entity.id
_entity.type
_entity.pdbx_description
1 polymer ?
#
loop_
_entity_poly.entity_id
_entity_poly.type
_entity_poly.pdbx_seq_one_letter_code
_entity_poly.pdbx_strand_id
1 'polypeptide(L)'
;MADLQKEFNDYTKNLNKASKDENIKKAITRAVKSYRETTAETLNRFPHTPEMAEEVRGIKSNSIAHNSELLKQAMDSVERNKGKAFYAKDKQEALEMTAKIIGTGKTIVKGKSMLGEELSLREYLEEKGNEVWETDLGEFILQLNHEKPMHILSPSIHVPREKVAELFTKFFNKEVPPDIAQEVAVVRDFLREKYFTADVGISGANVVAADTGAMVIIENEGNVRLSTGAPPVHIVLVGIEKIVPTFQEAMKVTEVTWRYAQYGVPGYVNIISGPSKTGDIEKVTTYGAHGPKEFYVIFVDNGRSDMAKEEEFSEALHCLRCGGCMYECPVFQVTAGHFGHVYMSGIGAVWTAFVAGGLEKAAPLVFTCLRCGRCVERCPMKINVPSMIQKLRERVVCG
;
A
#
# COMPACT_ATOMS: atom_id res chain seq x y z
N MET A 1 15.90 27.71 0.30
CA MET A 1 17.25 27.37 -0.23
C MET A 1 18.13 26.67 0.80
N ALA A 2 18.35 27.22 2.01
CA ALA A 2 19.18 26.56 3.04
C ALA A 2 18.62 25.18 3.49
N ASP A 3 17.30 25.03 3.54
CA ASP A 3 16.63 23.78 3.90
C ASP A 3 16.77 22.70 2.81
N LEU A 4 16.57 23.09 1.55
CA LEU A 4 16.74 22.20 0.39
C LEU A 4 18.17 21.65 0.29
N GLN A 5 19.19 22.47 0.50
CA GLN A 5 20.59 22.00 0.49
C GLN A 5 20.84 20.94 1.56
N LYS A 6 20.24 21.10 2.74
CA LYS A 6 20.33 20.11 3.83
C LYS A 6 19.61 18.81 3.44
N GLU A 7 18.40 18.89 2.91
CA GLU A 7 17.66 17.72 2.41
C GLU A 7 18.48 16.93 1.38
N PHE A 8 19.09 17.61 0.41
CA PHE A 8 19.96 16.97 -0.57
C PHE A 8 21.18 16.31 0.07
N ASN A 9 21.82 16.96 1.03
CA ASN A 9 23.02 16.42 1.69
C ASN A 9 22.68 15.16 2.51
N ASP A 10 21.62 15.22 3.32
CA ASP A 10 21.18 14.11 4.17
C ASP A 10 20.71 12.92 3.33
N TYR A 11 19.90 13.20 2.29
CA TYR A 11 19.47 12.19 1.34
C TYR A 11 20.65 11.55 0.59
N THR A 12 21.58 12.35 0.07
CA THR A 12 22.74 11.85 -0.70
C THR A 12 23.65 11.00 0.17
N LYS A 13 23.86 11.39 1.43
CA LYS A 13 24.64 10.61 2.40
C LYS A 13 24.00 9.24 2.63
N ASN A 14 22.69 9.19 2.82
CA ASN A 14 21.95 7.94 3.00
C ASN A 14 22.00 7.07 1.74
N LEU A 15 21.81 7.66 0.57
CA LEU A 15 21.85 6.96 -0.71
C LEU A 15 23.24 6.34 -0.98
N ASN A 16 24.31 7.09 -0.69
CA ASN A 16 25.70 6.61 -0.83
C ASN A 16 26.07 5.52 0.19
N LYS A 17 25.46 5.54 1.38
CA LYS A 17 25.61 4.46 2.35
C LYS A 17 24.91 3.20 1.84
N ALA A 18 23.67 3.33 1.39
CA ALA A 18 22.87 2.23 0.87
C ALA A 18 23.51 1.57 -0.37
N SER A 19 24.07 2.37 -1.29
CA SER A 19 24.72 1.86 -2.50
C SER A 19 25.96 1.00 -2.26
N LYS A 20 26.51 1.04 -1.05
CA LYS A 20 27.68 0.26 -0.62
C LYS A 20 27.31 -0.89 0.32
N ASP A 21 26.03 -1.08 0.61
CA ASP A 21 25.55 -2.13 1.50
C ASP A 21 25.43 -3.46 0.73
N GLU A 22 26.28 -4.42 1.10
CA GLU A 22 26.32 -5.73 0.45
C GLU A 22 25.08 -6.60 0.78
N ASN A 23 24.38 -6.36 1.90
CA ASN A 23 23.13 -7.07 2.21
C ASN A 23 22.00 -6.57 1.30
N ILE A 24 21.87 -5.25 1.15
CA ILE A 24 20.91 -4.64 0.20
C ILE A 24 21.16 -5.18 -1.21
N LYS A 25 22.42 -5.11 -1.68
CA LYS A 25 22.80 -5.57 -3.00
C LYS A 25 22.44 -7.04 -3.25
N LYS A 26 22.77 -7.95 -2.32
CA LYS A 26 22.43 -9.38 -2.43
C LYS A 26 20.92 -9.60 -2.43
N ALA A 27 20.20 -8.97 -1.50
CA ALA A 27 18.76 -9.13 -1.36
C ALA A 27 18.00 -8.66 -2.60
N ILE A 28 18.33 -7.46 -3.11
CA ILE A 28 17.68 -6.88 -4.27
C ILE A 28 18.05 -7.65 -5.55
N THR A 29 19.30 -8.09 -5.72
CA THR A 29 19.69 -8.92 -6.88
C THR A 29 18.85 -10.20 -6.97
N ARG A 30 18.66 -10.89 -5.84
CA ARG A 30 17.80 -12.09 -5.77
C ARG A 30 16.35 -11.76 -6.11
N ALA A 31 15.82 -10.68 -5.54
CA ALA A 31 14.43 -10.29 -5.74
C ALA A 31 14.13 -9.85 -7.19
N VAL A 32 15.05 -9.12 -7.83
CA VAL A 32 14.93 -8.73 -9.24
C VAL A 32 14.92 -9.96 -10.15
N LYS A 33 15.81 -10.93 -9.90
CA LYS A 33 15.83 -12.18 -10.65
C LYS A 33 14.49 -12.92 -10.53
N SER A 34 14.05 -13.13 -9.29
CA SER A 34 12.77 -13.77 -8.99
C SER A 34 11.58 -13.03 -9.61
N TYR A 35 11.54 -11.69 -9.54
CA TYR A 35 10.52 -10.86 -10.17
C TYR A 35 10.43 -11.10 -11.68
N ARG A 36 11.57 -11.04 -12.37
CA ARG A 36 11.60 -11.21 -13.83
C ARG A 36 11.15 -12.59 -14.26
N GLU A 37 11.64 -13.63 -13.58
CA GLU A 37 11.29 -15.03 -13.84
C GLU A 37 9.79 -15.27 -13.60
N THR A 38 9.27 -14.95 -12.41
CA THR A 38 7.88 -15.20 -12.04
C THR A 38 6.90 -14.46 -12.92
N THR A 39 7.15 -13.19 -13.24
CA THR A 39 6.24 -12.46 -14.13
C THR A 39 6.33 -12.95 -15.57
N ALA A 40 7.51 -13.33 -16.07
CA ALA A 40 7.62 -13.91 -17.41
C ALA A 40 6.84 -15.23 -17.51
N GLU A 41 6.99 -16.11 -16.51
CA GLU A 41 6.20 -17.34 -16.40
C GLU A 41 4.69 -17.05 -16.33
N THR A 42 4.29 -16.08 -15.50
CA THR A 42 2.88 -15.70 -15.33
C THR A 42 2.28 -15.19 -16.65
N LEU A 43 2.99 -14.32 -17.37
CA LEU A 43 2.52 -13.79 -18.66
C LEU A 43 2.49 -14.87 -19.75
N ASN A 44 3.42 -15.83 -19.73
CA ASN A 44 3.37 -16.99 -20.64
C ASN A 44 2.17 -17.90 -20.33
N ARG A 45 1.87 -18.12 -19.05
CA ARG A 45 0.72 -18.91 -18.61
C ARG A 45 -0.61 -18.23 -18.88
N PHE A 46 -0.65 -16.89 -18.81
CA PHE A 46 -1.84 -16.07 -19.01
C PHE A 46 -1.60 -15.02 -20.11
N PRO A 47 -1.54 -15.43 -21.40
CA PRO A 47 -1.14 -14.56 -22.50
C PRO A 47 -2.12 -13.41 -22.79
N HIS A 48 -3.36 -13.48 -22.30
CA HIS A 48 -4.36 -12.41 -22.40
C HIS A 48 -4.13 -11.26 -21.40
N THR A 49 -3.19 -11.42 -20.46
CA THR A 49 -2.96 -10.42 -19.40
C THR A 49 -2.56 -9.03 -19.93
N PRO A 50 -1.67 -8.90 -20.94
CA PRO A 50 -1.34 -7.59 -21.50
C PRO A 50 -2.53 -6.88 -22.15
N GLU A 51 -3.42 -7.62 -22.83
CA GLU A 51 -4.65 -7.06 -23.39
C GLU A 51 -5.59 -6.56 -22.28
N MET A 52 -5.79 -7.38 -21.25
CA MET A 52 -6.55 -6.98 -20.05
C MET A 52 -5.91 -5.76 -19.35
N ALA A 53 -4.58 -5.63 -19.37
CA ALA A 53 -3.89 -4.46 -18.81
C ALA A 53 -4.21 -3.17 -19.59
N GLU A 54 -4.36 -3.23 -20.91
CA GLU A 54 -4.84 -2.08 -21.70
C GLU A 54 -6.29 -1.71 -21.36
N GLU A 55 -7.16 -2.70 -21.18
CA GLU A 55 -8.53 -2.46 -20.72
C GLU A 55 -8.53 -1.79 -19.34
N VAL A 56 -7.72 -2.31 -18.40
CA VAL A 56 -7.58 -1.75 -17.05
C VAL A 56 -7.04 -0.32 -17.12
N ARG A 57 -6.10 -0.02 -18.02
CA ARG A 57 -5.64 1.36 -18.24
C ARG A 57 -6.80 2.26 -18.66
N GLY A 58 -7.66 1.80 -19.57
CA GLY A 58 -8.88 2.52 -19.98
C GLY A 58 -9.85 2.76 -18.80
N ILE A 59 -10.08 1.72 -17.98
CA ILE A 59 -10.89 1.80 -16.76
C ILE A 59 -10.31 2.86 -15.81
N LYS A 60 -9.00 2.82 -15.55
CA LYS A 60 -8.32 3.78 -14.66
C LYS A 60 -8.48 5.21 -15.19
N SER A 61 -8.22 5.45 -16.47
CA SER A 61 -8.39 6.77 -17.08
C SER A 61 -9.82 7.30 -16.94
N ASN A 62 -10.83 6.47 -17.26
CA ASN A 62 -12.23 6.83 -17.11
C ASN A 62 -12.60 7.13 -15.64
N SER A 63 -12.05 6.35 -14.72
CA SER A 63 -12.33 6.48 -13.28
C SER A 63 -11.76 7.77 -12.69
N ILE A 64 -10.57 8.19 -13.14
CA ILE A 64 -9.97 9.46 -12.71
C ILE A 64 -10.75 10.64 -13.28
N ALA A 65 -11.20 10.57 -14.54
CA ALA A 65 -12.00 11.62 -15.16
C ALA A 65 -13.36 11.85 -14.47
N HIS A 66 -13.99 10.78 -13.95
CA HIS A 66 -15.30 10.83 -13.29
C HIS A 66 -15.21 10.61 -11.77
N ASN A 67 -14.04 10.89 -11.17
CA ASN A 67 -13.75 10.45 -9.81
C ASN A 67 -14.73 10.99 -8.76
N SER A 68 -15.16 12.25 -8.88
CA SER A 68 -16.12 12.87 -7.95
C SER A 68 -17.48 12.18 -7.96
N GLU A 69 -17.96 11.77 -9.14
CA GLU A 69 -19.24 11.04 -9.29
C GLU A 69 -19.12 9.62 -8.73
N LEU A 70 -18.02 8.94 -9.07
CA LEU A 70 -17.72 7.59 -8.58
C LEU A 70 -17.51 7.55 -7.07
N LEU A 71 -16.88 8.57 -6.49
CA LEU A 71 -16.72 8.72 -5.05
C LEU A 71 -18.07 8.80 -4.36
N LYS A 72 -18.96 9.67 -4.86
CA LYS A 72 -20.32 9.78 -4.32
C LYS A 72 -21.05 8.44 -4.42
N GLN A 73 -21.01 7.79 -5.58
CA GLN A 73 -21.64 6.49 -5.79
C GLN A 73 -21.07 5.41 -4.85
N ALA A 74 -19.74 5.40 -4.64
CA ALA A 74 -19.08 4.46 -3.73
C ALA A 74 -19.51 4.69 -2.27
N MET A 75 -19.59 5.95 -1.82
CA MET A 75 -20.08 6.31 -0.49
C MET A 75 -21.54 5.87 -0.29
N ASP A 76 -22.42 6.20 -1.24
CA ASP A 76 -23.83 5.78 -1.23
C ASP A 76 -23.98 4.25 -1.18
N SER A 77 -23.12 3.52 -1.91
CA SER A 77 -23.11 2.05 -1.91
C SER A 77 -22.63 1.47 -0.58
N VAL A 78 -21.62 2.06 0.07
CA VAL A 78 -21.16 1.65 1.40
C VAL A 78 -22.28 1.82 2.43
N GLU A 79 -23.00 2.95 2.40
CA GLU A 79 -24.13 3.21 3.31
C GLU A 79 -25.30 2.27 3.06
N ARG A 80 -25.62 2.01 1.78
CA ARG A 80 -26.63 1.01 1.38
C ARG A 80 -26.32 -0.38 1.96
N ASN A 81 -25.04 -0.73 2.08
CA ASN A 81 -24.59 -1.98 2.68
C ASN A 81 -24.45 -1.94 4.21
N LYS A 82 -25.01 -0.93 4.89
CA LYS A 82 -24.93 -0.72 6.34
C LYS A 82 -23.53 -0.38 6.86
N GLY A 83 -22.61 0.01 5.99
CA GLY A 83 -21.37 0.67 6.37
C GLY A 83 -21.58 2.16 6.65
N LYS A 84 -20.52 2.82 7.13
CA LYS A 84 -20.46 4.27 7.28
C LYS A 84 -19.32 4.81 6.40
N ALA A 85 -19.62 5.73 5.51
CA ALA A 85 -18.65 6.29 4.58
C ALA A 85 -18.26 7.72 4.98
N PHE A 86 -16.98 8.04 4.87
CA PHE A 86 -16.41 9.35 5.16
C PHE A 86 -15.48 9.76 4.03
N TYR A 87 -15.37 11.06 3.81
CA TYR A 87 -14.40 11.66 2.92
C TYR A 87 -13.48 12.56 3.74
N ALA A 88 -12.17 12.36 3.59
CA ALA A 88 -11.14 13.18 4.18
C ALA A 88 -10.39 13.92 3.08
N LYS A 89 -10.37 15.25 3.16
CA LYS A 89 -9.70 16.10 2.18
C LYS A 89 -8.18 15.94 2.24
N ASP A 90 -7.62 15.76 3.42
CA ASP A 90 -6.19 15.69 3.65
C ASP A 90 -5.81 14.71 4.75
N LYS A 91 -4.50 14.60 4.99
CA LYS A 91 -3.92 13.76 6.03
C LYS A 91 -4.51 14.03 7.42
N GLN A 92 -4.71 15.30 7.79
CA GLN A 92 -5.14 15.65 9.14
C GLN A 92 -6.60 15.23 9.37
N GLU A 93 -7.49 15.52 8.42
CA GLU A 93 -8.89 15.09 8.48
C GLU A 93 -9.01 13.57 8.57
N ALA A 94 -8.22 12.83 7.78
CA ALA A 94 -8.24 11.37 7.79
C ALA A 94 -7.84 10.80 9.16
N LEU A 95 -6.78 11.35 9.77
CA LEU A 95 -6.31 10.95 11.09
C LEU A 95 -7.31 11.27 12.20
N GLU A 96 -7.90 12.47 12.18
CA GLU A 96 -8.89 12.89 13.17
C GLU A 96 -10.18 12.07 13.09
N MET A 97 -10.68 11.79 11.88
CA MET A 97 -11.84 10.92 11.68
C MET A 97 -11.55 9.51 12.19
N THR A 98 -10.38 8.96 11.86
CA THR A 98 -9.98 7.62 12.28
C THR A 98 -9.88 7.53 13.80
N ALA A 99 -9.19 8.47 14.46
CA ALA A 99 -9.08 8.49 15.92
C ALA A 99 -10.42 8.72 16.63
N LYS A 100 -11.33 9.51 16.04
CA LYS A 100 -12.68 9.71 16.60
C LYS A 100 -13.50 8.42 16.58
N ILE A 101 -13.37 7.61 15.52
CA ILE A 101 -14.07 6.32 15.41
C ILE A 101 -13.51 5.32 16.43
N ILE A 102 -12.19 5.29 16.61
CA ILE A 102 -11.49 4.31 17.44
C ILE A 102 -11.58 4.64 18.94
N GLY A 103 -11.35 5.90 19.31
CA GLY A 103 -11.14 6.31 20.69
C GLY A 103 -9.71 6.06 21.19
N THR A 104 -9.56 5.87 22.49
CA THR A 104 -8.28 5.67 23.19
C THR A 104 -8.28 4.37 23.99
N GLY A 105 -7.08 3.85 24.32
CA GLY A 105 -6.94 2.62 25.10
C GLY A 105 -7.40 1.36 24.37
N LYS A 106 -7.35 1.36 23.04
CA LYS A 106 -7.76 0.24 22.18
C LYS A 106 -6.58 -0.57 21.69
N THR A 107 -6.78 -1.87 21.48
CA THR A 107 -5.85 -2.73 20.73
C THR A 107 -6.29 -2.81 19.27
N ILE A 108 -5.37 -2.52 18.36
CA ILE A 108 -5.63 -2.34 16.93
C ILE A 108 -4.71 -3.26 16.14
N VAL A 109 -5.29 -4.02 15.21
CA VAL A 109 -4.54 -4.83 14.23
C VAL A 109 -4.68 -4.20 12.85
N LYS A 110 -3.55 -3.92 12.20
CA LYS A 110 -3.48 -3.22 10.92
C LYS A 110 -2.86 -4.08 9.84
N GLY A 111 -3.56 -4.23 8.72
CA GLY A 111 -3.01 -4.77 7.48
C GLY A 111 -2.12 -3.75 6.77
N LYS A 112 -1.11 -4.23 6.04
CA LYS A 112 -0.22 -3.38 5.23
C LYS A 112 -1.01 -2.47 4.29
N SER A 113 -0.70 -1.17 4.33
CA SER A 113 -1.29 -0.18 3.45
C SER A 113 -0.35 1.01 3.27
N MET A 114 0.01 1.31 2.01
CA MET A 114 0.80 2.51 1.69
C MET A 114 0.12 3.81 2.15
N LEU A 115 -1.21 3.84 2.18
CA LEU A 115 -1.93 5.01 2.69
C LEU A 115 -1.76 5.13 4.22
N GLY A 116 -1.64 4.02 4.94
CA GLY A 116 -1.30 4.05 6.36
C GLY A 116 0.07 4.70 6.60
N GLU A 117 1.06 4.35 5.79
CA GLU A 117 2.41 4.94 5.84
C GLU A 117 2.41 6.43 5.44
N GLU A 118 1.68 6.79 4.38
CA GLU A 118 1.46 8.18 3.93
C GLU A 118 0.90 9.06 5.06
N LEU A 119 -0.05 8.51 5.82
CA LEU A 119 -0.68 9.21 6.93
C LEU A 119 0.13 9.11 8.24
N SER A 120 1.17 8.28 8.32
CA SER A 120 1.83 7.96 9.60
C SER A 120 0.80 7.50 10.65
N LEU A 121 -0.15 6.67 10.20
CA LEU A 121 -1.35 6.33 10.95
C LEU A 121 -1.03 5.59 12.25
N ARG A 122 -0.03 4.69 12.22
CA ARG A 122 0.35 3.88 13.38
C ARG A 122 0.87 4.77 14.49
N GLU A 123 1.85 5.62 14.19
CA GLU A 123 2.45 6.54 15.16
C GLU A 123 1.40 7.49 15.73
N TYR A 124 0.52 8.04 14.89
CA TYR A 124 -0.55 8.91 15.35
C TYR A 124 -1.52 8.21 16.32
N LEU A 125 -1.89 6.96 16.04
CA LEU A 125 -2.80 6.19 16.91
C LEU A 125 -2.10 5.77 18.21
N GLU A 126 -0.82 5.42 18.17
CA GLU A 126 0.02 5.15 19.34
C GLU A 126 0.11 6.39 20.25
N GLU A 127 0.33 7.58 19.68
CA GLU A 127 0.35 8.86 20.41
C GLU A 127 -1.00 9.19 21.08
N LYS A 128 -2.12 8.69 20.54
CA LYS A 128 -3.45 8.79 21.17
C LYS A 128 -3.69 7.77 22.28
N GLY A 129 -2.69 6.95 22.62
CA GLY A 129 -2.75 5.97 23.69
C GLY A 129 -3.39 4.64 23.28
N ASN A 130 -3.27 4.27 22.01
CA ASN A 130 -3.70 2.95 21.51
C ASN A 130 -2.48 2.02 21.31
N GLU A 131 -2.73 0.72 21.39
CA GLU A 131 -1.75 -0.31 21.05
C GLU A 131 -2.00 -0.76 19.61
N VAL A 132 -1.05 -0.52 18.70
CA VAL A 132 -1.22 -0.79 17.27
C VAL A 132 -0.21 -1.82 16.80
N TRP A 133 -0.67 -2.87 16.13
CA TRP A 133 0.18 -3.93 15.60
C TRP A 133 0.03 -4.06 14.09
N GLU A 134 1.16 -3.99 13.39
CA GLU A 134 1.23 -4.41 11.99
C GLU A 134 1.12 -5.93 11.92
N THR A 135 0.36 -6.39 10.93
CA THR A 135 -0.01 -7.80 10.81
C THR A 135 0.65 -8.49 9.63
N ASP A 136 1.23 -7.72 8.70
CA ASP A 136 2.13 -8.19 7.65
C ASP A 136 3.48 -8.46 8.29
N LEU A 137 4.07 -9.65 8.06
CA LEU A 137 5.31 -10.03 8.70
C LEU A 137 6.44 -9.03 8.42
N GLY A 138 6.49 -8.51 7.19
CA GLY A 138 7.50 -7.54 6.80
C GLY A 138 7.32 -6.22 7.53
N GLU A 139 6.10 -5.69 7.58
CA GLU A 139 5.79 -4.46 8.34
C GLU A 139 6.00 -4.65 9.85
N PHE A 140 5.68 -5.82 10.40
CA PHE A 140 5.92 -6.13 11.82
C PHE A 140 7.42 -6.09 12.17
N ILE A 141 8.29 -6.65 11.31
CA ILE A 141 9.75 -6.56 11.49
C ILE A 141 10.20 -5.09 11.52
N LEU A 142 9.66 -4.26 10.62
CA LEU A 142 10.01 -2.84 10.57
C LEU A 142 9.48 -2.06 11.76
N GLN A 143 8.26 -2.38 12.23
CA GLN A 143 7.68 -1.81 13.45
C GLN A 143 8.61 -2.02 14.64
N LEU A 144 9.10 -3.25 14.82
CA LEU A 144 10.02 -3.58 15.93
C LEU A 144 11.41 -2.94 15.79
N ASN A 145 11.86 -2.66 14.57
CA ASN A 145 13.13 -1.98 14.31
C ASN A 145 13.01 -0.45 14.23
N HIS A 146 11.80 0.11 14.25
CA HIS A 146 11.54 1.53 13.96
C HIS A 146 12.12 1.97 12.60
N GLU A 147 12.01 1.10 11.60
CA GLU A 147 12.51 1.34 10.24
C GLU A 147 11.38 1.64 9.25
N LYS A 148 11.73 2.22 8.10
CA LYS A 148 10.80 2.46 7.00
C LYS A 148 10.82 1.32 5.99
N PRO A 149 9.71 1.09 5.26
CA PRO A 149 9.67 0.11 4.19
C PRO A 149 10.70 0.38 3.09
N MET A 150 11.29 -0.69 2.55
CA MET A 150 12.21 -0.62 1.42
C MET A 150 11.55 -0.94 0.08
N HIS A 151 10.42 -1.64 0.07
CA HIS A 151 9.67 -1.98 -1.13
C HIS A 151 8.17 -2.12 -0.81
N ILE A 152 7.30 -1.71 -1.74
CA ILE A 152 5.84 -1.70 -1.52
C ILE A 152 5.26 -3.10 -1.23
N LEU A 153 5.80 -4.14 -1.87
CA LEU A 153 5.38 -5.52 -1.65
C LEU A 153 6.18 -6.25 -0.56
N SER A 154 7.45 -5.88 -0.39
CA SER A 154 8.46 -6.61 0.39
C SER A 154 9.16 -5.63 1.34
N PRO A 155 8.47 -5.11 2.36
CA PRO A 155 8.89 -3.92 3.07
C PRO A 155 10.23 -4.12 3.82
N SER A 156 10.49 -5.30 4.37
CA SER A 156 11.73 -5.65 5.09
C SER A 156 12.77 -6.40 4.24
N ILE A 157 12.75 -6.25 2.90
CA ILE A 157 13.62 -7.00 1.98
C ILE A 157 15.13 -6.92 2.29
N HIS A 158 15.58 -5.85 2.94
CA HIS A 158 16.98 -5.62 3.31
C HIS A 158 17.40 -6.33 4.61
N VAL A 159 16.47 -6.80 5.42
CA VAL A 159 16.76 -7.40 6.73
C VAL A 159 17.12 -8.89 6.55
N PRO A 160 18.35 -9.31 6.88
CA PRO A 160 18.72 -10.72 6.82
C PRO A 160 17.98 -11.54 7.86
N ARG A 161 17.67 -12.81 7.57
CA ARG A 161 16.97 -13.72 8.50
C ARG A 161 17.67 -13.81 9.87
N GLU A 162 19.00 -13.78 9.88
CA GLU A 162 19.78 -13.85 11.12
C GLU A 162 19.47 -12.66 12.05
N LYS A 163 19.22 -11.48 11.46
CA LYS A 163 18.79 -10.29 12.21
C LYS A 163 17.33 -10.34 12.62
N VAL A 164 16.47 -10.96 11.82
CA VAL A 164 15.07 -11.22 12.19
C VAL A 164 14.99 -12.13 13.41
N ALA A 165 15.77 -13.23 13.43
CA ALA A 165 15.84 -14.15 14.57
C ALA A 165 16.37 -13.49 15.86
N GLU A 166 17.42 -12.67 15.76
CA GLU A 166 17.92 -11.87 16.90
C GLU A 166 16.83 -10.93 17.45
N LEU A 167 16.10 -10.25 16.55
CA LEU A 167 15.03 -9.32 16.89
C LEU A 167 13.87 -10.03 17.60
N PHE A 168 13.39 -11.14 17.04
CA PHE A 168 12.31 -11.93 17.63
C PHE A 168 12.74 -12.57 18.94
N THR A 169 13.98 -13.04 19.05
CA THR A 169 14.51 -13.58 20.31
C THR A 169 14.41 -12.55 21.44
N LYS A 170 14.80 -11.31 21.16
CA LYS A 170 14.72 -10.20 22.10
C LYS A 170 13.28 -9.82 22.43
N PHE A 171 12.42 -9.69 21.41
CA PHE A 171 11.04 -9.24 21.58
C PHE A 171 10.18 -10.25 22.35
N PHE A 172 10.27 -11.53 22.00
CA PHE A 172 9.50 -12.61 22.64
C PHE A 172 10.15 -13.14 23.91
N ASN A 173 11.35 -12.66 24.26
CA ASN A 173 12.13 -13.12 25.41
C ASN A 173 12.29 -14.66 25.44
N LYS A 174 12.55 -15.25 24.26
CA LYS A 174 12.71 -16.70 24.03
C LYS A 174 13.61 -16.91 22.83
N GLU A 175 14.49 -17.92 22.85
CA GLU A 175 15.34 -18.25 21.71
C GLU A 175 14.51 -18.60 20.46
N VAL A 176 14.77 -17.87 19.37
CA VAL A 176 14.23 -18.10 18.03
C VAL A 176 15.42 -18.33 17.09
N PRO A 177 15.58 -19.53 16.51
CA PRO A 177 16.68 -19.78 15.60
C PRO A 177 16.47 -19.06 14.25
N PRO A 178 17.55 -18.81 13.48
CA PRO A 178 17.52 -18.19 12.16
C PRO A 178 17.00 -19.15 11.07
N ASP A 179 15.78 -19.65 11.30
CA ASP A 179 15.01 -20.51 10.41
C ASP A 179 13.65 -19.86 10.11
N ILE A 180 13.35 -19.70 8.82
CA ILE A 180 12.17 -18.96 8.37
C ILE A 180 10.87 -19.58 8.91
N ALA A 181 10.77 -20.91 8.97
CA ALA A 181 9.56 -21.57 9.44
C ALA A 181 9.33 -21.32 10.94
N GLN A 182 10.41 -21.31 11.73
CA GLN A 182 10.33 -21.00 13.15
C GLN A 182 10.06 -19.52 13.43
N GLU A 183 10.73 -18.61 12.71
CA GLU A 183 10.47 -17.16 12.78
C GLU A 183 8.99 -16.86 12.52
N VAL A 184 8.44 -17.41 11.44
CA VAL A 184 7.02 -17.25 11.09
C VAL A 184 6.10 -17.87 12.15
N ALA A 185 6.45 -19.04 12.70
CA ALA A 185 5.62 -19.71 13.69
C ALA A 185 5.43 -18.88 14.97
N VAL A 186 6.50 -18.27 15.48
CA VAL A 186 6.43 -17.46 16.71
C VAL A 186 5.60 -16.19 16.48
N VAL A 187 5.79 -15.50 15.36
CA VAL A 187 4.99 -14.32 15.00
C VAL A 187 3.53 -14.69 14.80
N ARG A 188 3.26 -15.83 14.15
CA ARG A 188 1.89 -16.32 13.95
C ARG A 188 1.18 -16.55 15.27
N ASP A 189 1.84 -17.16 16.25
CA ASP A 189 1.22 -17.46 17.53
C ASP A 189 0.89 -16.16 18.30
N PHE A 190 1.80 -15.18 18.29
CA PHE A 190 1.57 -13.84 18.85
C PHE A 190 0.44 -13.07 18.14
N LEU A 191 0.50 -12.95 16.81
CA LEU A 191 -0.50 -12.23 16.05
C LEU A 191 -1.87 -12.91 16.14
N ARG A 192 -1.92 -14.24 16.26
CA ARG A 192 -3.16 -14.98 16.45
C ARG A 192 -3.88 -14.55 17.71
N GLU A 193 -3.18 -14.38 18.82
CA GLU A 193 -3.77 -13.79 20.03
C GLU A 193 -4.30 -12.38 19.73
N LYS A 194 -3.45 -11.52 19.15
CA LYS A 194 -3.81 -10.11 18.87
C LYS A 194 -5.03 -9.95 17.98
N TYR A 195 -5.22 -10.78 16.94
CA TYR A 195 -6.39 -10.69 16.07
C TYR A 195 -7.71 -10.89 16.82
N PHE A 196 -7.75 -11.82 17.80
CA PHE A 196 -8.96 -12.15 18.53
C PHE A 196 -9.19 -11.29 19.78
N THR A 197 -8.16 -10.60 20.26
CA THR A 197 -8.27 -9.62 21.36
C THR A 197 -8.39 -8.17 20.87
N ALA A 198 -8.16 -7.90 19.58
CA ALA A 198 -8.24 -6.55 19.03
C ALA A 198 -9.67 -5.99 19.08
N ASP A 199 -9.77 -4.70 19.44
CA ASP A 199 -11.00 -3.93 19.35
C ASP A 199 -11.29 -3.50 17.90
N VAL A 200 -10.23 -3.21 17.13
CA VAL A 200 -10.35 -2.62 15.80
C VAL A 200 -9.39 -3.28 14.81
N GLY A 201 -9.94 -3.63 13.64
CA GLY A 201 -9.20 -4.02 12.46
C GLY A 201 -9.09 -2.87 11.47
N ILE A 202 -7.88 -2.59 10.97
CA ILE A 202 -7.66 -1.58 9.94
C ILE A 202 -7.09 -2.23 8.67
N SER A 203 -7.62 -1.86 7.51
CA SER A 203 -7.04 -2.27 6.23
C SER A 203 -7.02 -1.13 5.21
N GLY A 204 -6.20 -1.32 4.16
CA GLY A 204 -6.40 -0.62 2.89
C GLY A 204 -7.34 -1.39 1.96
N ALA A 205 -7.36 -0.97 0.69
CA ALA A 205 -7.88 -1.75 -0.42
C ALA A 205 -6.98 -1.59 -1.66
N ASN A 206 -6.98 -2.59 -2.55
CA ASN A 206 -6.30 -2.48 -3.85
C ASN A 206 -7.17 -1.72 -4.85
N VAL A 207 -8.49 -1.94 -4.82
CA VAL A 207 -9.48 -1.28 -5.67
C VAL A 207 -10.85 -1.25 -4.98
N VAL A 208 -11.66 -0.26 -5.32
CA VAL A 208 -13.03 -0.08 -4.82
C VAL A 208 -14.01 -0.05 -5.98
N ALA A 209 -15.05 -0.89 -5.93
CA ALA A 209 -16.15 -0.85 -6.89
C ALA A 209 -17.21 0.16 -6.42
N ALA A 210 -17.49 1.19 -7.21
CA ALA A 210 -18.43 2.26 -6.86
C ALA A 210 -19.88 1.76 -6.82
N ASP A 211 -20.28 0.94 -7.79
CA ASP A 211 -21.63 0.39 -7.93
C ASP A 211 -22.08 -0.54 -6.78
N THR A 212 -21.14 -1.25 -6.15
CA THR A 212 -21.43 -2.18 -5.04
C THR A 212 -20.84 -1.75 -3.71
N GLY A 213 -19.96 -0.75 -3.67
CA GLY A 213 -19.22 -0.36 -2.46
C GLY A 213 -18.24 -1.44 -1.99
N ALA A 214 -17.83 -2.35 -2.89
CA ALA A 214 -16.98 -3.48 -2.55
C ALA A 214 -15.50 -3.09 -2.57
N MET A 215 -14.82 -3.37 -1.46
CA MET A 215 -13.39 -3.23 -1.29
C MET A 215 -12.72 -4.55 -1.63
N VAL A 216 -11.82 -4.55 -2.61
CA VAL A 216 -11.07 -5.76 -3.00
C VAL A 216 -9.64 -5.65 -2.50
N ILE A 217 -9.20 -6.65 -1.74
CA ILE A 217 -7.88 -6.70 -1.12
C ILE A 217 -7.16 -7.98 -1.52
N ILE A 218 -5.92 -7.85 -1.97
CA ILE A 218 -5.05 -8.95 -2.40
C ILE A 218 -4.05 -9.25 -1.27
N GLU A 219 -3.93 -10.50 -0.85
CA GLU A 219 -2.94 -10.91 0.15
C GLU A 219 -2.48 -12.37 -0.04
N ASN A 220 -1.42 -12.76 0.69
CA ASN A 220 -0.91 -14.13 0.70
C ASN A 220 -0.66 -14.70 2.10
N GLU A 221 -0.76 -13.91 3.16
CA GLU A 221 -0.43 -14.34 4.53
C GLU A 221 -1.67 -14.79 5.33
N GLY A 222 -2.88 -14.44 4.87
CA GLY A 222 -4.14 -14.64 5.60
C GLY A 222 -4.34 -13.66 6.75
N ASN A 223 -3.38 -12.77 6.97
CA ASN A 223 -3.34 -11.77 8.03
C ASN A 223 -4.41 -10.70 7.82
N VAL A 224 -4.65 -10.26 6.57
CA VAL A 224 -5.65 -9.22 6.30
C VAL A 224 -7.05 -9.79 6.51
N ARG A 225 -7.32 -11.02 6.08
CA ARG A 225 -8.57 -11.73 6.36
C ARG A 225 -8.87 -11.79 7.87
N LEU A 226 -7.86 -12.07 8.69
CA LEU A 226 -8.03 -12.09 10.15
C LEU A 226 -8.22 -10.67 10.71
N SER A 227 -7.43 -9.71 10.25
CA SER A 227 -7.52 -8.30 10.68
C SER A 227 -8.86 -7.67 10.33
N THR A 228 -9.47 -8.07 9.21
CA THR A 228 -10.74 -7.51 8.73
C THR A 228 -11.95 -8.34 9.14
N GLY A 229 -11.75 -9.58 9.56
CA GLY A 229 -12.82 -10.53 9.87
C GLY A 229 -12.99 -10.82 11.36
N ALA A 230 -11.95 -10.71 12.18
CA ALA A 230 -12.02 -11.07 13.60
C ALA A 230 -12.44 -9.92 14.53
N PRO A 231 -11.89 -8.68 14.40
CA PRO A 231 -12.26 -7.58 15.28
C PRO A 231 -13.73 -7.15 15.11
N PRO A 232 -14.39 -6.63 16.17
CA PRO A 232 -15.78 -6.20 16.11
C PRO A 232 -15.98 -4.92 15.27
N VAL A 233 -14.93 -4.15 15.04
CA VAL A 233 -14.94 -2.93 14.21
C VAL A 233 -13.91 -3.09 13.08
N HIS A 234 -14.32 -2.84 11.83
CA HIS A 234 -13.41 -2.78 10.68
C HIS A 234 -13.43 -1.39 10.05
N ILE A 235 -12.24 -0.80 9.90
CA ILE A 235 -12.02 0.49 9.24
C ILE A 235 -11.17 0.28 7.99
N VAL A 236 -11.66 0.73 6.84
CA VAL A 236 -10.92 0.78 5.58
C VAL A 236 -10.49 2.22 5.33
N LEU A 237 -9.18 2.45 5.18
CA LEU A 237 -8.65 3.71 4.65
C LEU A 237 -8.22 3.48 3.19
N VAL A 238 -8.80 4.23 2.27
CA VAL A 238 -8.54 4.05 0.84
C VAL A 238 -8.46 5.38 0.11
N GLY A 239 -7.51 5.51 -0.80
CA GLY A 239 -7.38 6.71 -1.61
C GLY A 239 -8.44 6.76 -2.72
N ILE A 240 -8.91 7.96 -3.05
CA ILE A 240 -9.95 8.16 -4.07
C ILE A 240 -9.52 7.70 -5.47
N GLU A 241 -8.21 7.58 -5.73
CA GLU A 241 -7.67 7.11 -7.00
C GLU A 241 -7.97 5.64 -7.27
N LYS A 242 -8.37 4.87 -6.24
CA LYS A 242 -8.60 3.42 -6.33
C LYS A 242 -10.04 3.05 -6.68
N ILE A 243 -10.93 4.03 -6.81
CA ILE A 243 -12.33 3.79 -7.15
C ILE A 243 -12.44 3.51 -8.65
N VAL A 244 -13.25 2.51 -9.02
CA VAL A 244 -13.64 2.18 -10.39
C VAL A 244 -15.15 1.97 -10.48
N PRO A 245 -15.78 2.09 -11.67
CA PRO A 245 -17.24 2.12 -11.78
C PRO A 245 -17.93 0.84 -11.29
N THR A 246 -17.47 -0.33 -11.77
CA THR A 246 -18.17 -1.59 -11.52
C THR A 246 -17.35 -2.64 -10.78
N PHE A 247 -18.04 -3.58 -10.13
CA PHE A 247 -17.40 -4.72 -9.49
C PHE A 247 -16.59 -5.59 -10.47
N GLN A 248 -17.08 -5.80 -11.69
CA GLN A 248 -16.38 -6.57 -12.72
C GLN A 248 -15.08 -5.86 -13.17
N GLU A 249 -15.11 -4.54 -13.31
CA GLU A 249 -13.91 -3.75 -13.58
C GLU A 249 -12.93 -3.79 -12.41
N ALA A 250 -13.42 -3.74 -11.17
CA ALA A 250 -12.58 -3.92 -9.99
C ALA A 250 -11.88 -5.29 -10.01
N MET A 251 -12.56 -6.36 -10.42
CA MET A 251 -11.93 -7.68 -10.55
C MET A 251 -10.86 -7.71 -11.65
N LYS A 252 -11.07 -7.05 -12.80
CA LYS A 252 -10.02 -6.91 -13.84
C LYS A 252 -8.79 -6.17 -13.31
N VAL A 253 -9.00 -5.04 -12.61
CA VAL A 253 -7.92 -4.26 -11.96
C VAL A 253 -7.15 -5.15 -10.98
N THR A 254 -7.87 -5.91 -10.17
CA THR A 254 -7.30 -6.83 -9.17
C THR A 254 -6.45 -7.91 -9.86
N GLU A 255 -6.96 -8.51 -10.93
CA GLU A 255 -6.29 -9.57 -11.69
C GLU A 255 -5.01 -9.11 -12.36
N VAL A 256 -5.04 -7.98 -13.04
CA VAL A 256 -3.83 -7.37 -13.61
C VAL A 256 -2.85 -7.01 -12.50
N THR A 257 -3.33 -6.50 -11.36
CA THR A 257 -2.46 -6.12 -10.24
C THR A 257 -1.64 -7.30 -9.74
N TRP A 258 -2.27 -8.43 -9.40
CA TRP A 258 -1.53 -9.57 -8.82
C TRP A 258 -0.56 -10.21 -9.82
N ARG A 259 -0.95 -10.32 -11.11
CA ARG A 259 -0.10 -10.90 -12.16
C ARG A 259 1.19 -10.12 -12.39
N TYR A 260 1.12 -8.79 -12.23
CA TYR A 260 2.30 -7.92 -12.30
C TYR A 260 3.01 -7.74 -10.94
N ALA A 261 2.42 -8.22 -9.84
CA ALA A 261 2.96 -8.13 -8.47
C ALA A 261 3.63 -9.43 -7.99
N GLN A 262 4.19 -10.23 -8.92
CA GLN A 262 4.87 -11.51 -8.64
C GLN A 262 3.94 -12.65 -8.19
N TYR A 263 2.64 -12.55 -8.41
CA TYR A 263 1.71 -13.63 -8.07
C TYR A 263 1.08 -14.19 -9.34
N GLY A 264 1.26 -15.49 -9.60
CA GLY A 264 0.48 -16.16 -10.65
C GLY A 264 -1.01 -16.15 -10.30
N VAL A 265 -1.32 -16.52 -9.05
CA VAL A 265 -2.62 -16.40 -8.38
C VAL A 265 -2.31 -16.08 -6.91
N PRO A 266 -3.00 -15.12 -6.27
CA PRO A 266 -2.78 -14.81 -4.86
C PRO A 266 -3.38 -15.90 -3.96
N GLY A 267 -2.87 -16.02 -2.74
CA GLY A 267 -3.42 -16.92 -1.72
C GLY A 267 -4.83 -16.54 -1.31
N TYR A 268 -5.14 -15.24 -1.24
CA TYR A 268 -6.48 -14.74 -0.93
C TYR A 268 -6.83 -13.47 -1.72
N VAL A 269 -8.11 -13.36 -2.05
CA VAL A 269 -8.76 -12.13 -2.49
C VAL A 269 -9.94 -11.89 -1.56
N ASN A 270 -9.83 -10.89 -0.69
CA ASN A 270 -10.90 -10.53 0.24
C ASN A 270 -11.80 -9.48 -0.42
N ILE A 271 -13.10 -9.77 -0.49
CA ILE A 271 -14.12 -8.85 -1.02
C ILE A 271 -15.02 -8.45 0.14
N ILE A 272 -14.95 -7.17 0.54
CA ILE A 272 -15.63 -6.65 1.73
C ILE A 272 -16.52 -5.50 1.30
N SER A 273 -17.83 -5.63 1.50
CA SER A 273 -18.81 -4.60 1.11
C SER A 273 -19.62 -4.05 2.27
N GLY A 274 -19.46 -4.58 3.49
CA GLY A 274 -20.23 -4.18 4.66
C GLY A 274 -19.86 -4.99 5.92
N PRO A 275 -20.58 -4.79 7.03
CA PRO A 275 -20.42 -5.60 8.24
C PRO A 275 -20.67 -7.10 7.95
N SER A 276 -20.16 -7.96 8.84
CA SER A 276 -20.44 -9.39 8.79
C SER A 276 -21.95 -9.62 8.79
N LYS A 277 -22.45 -10.54 7.96
CA LYS A 277 -23.88 -10.87 7.94
C LYS A 277 -24.11 -12.35 7.63
N THR A 278 -25.17 -12.90 8.20
CA THR A 278 -25.66 -14.25 7.89
C THR A 278 -27.16 -14.20 7.63
N GLY A 279 -27.67 -15.16 6.86
CA GLY A 279 -29.09 -15.37 6.68
C GLY A 279 -29.55 -16.53 7.56
N ASP A 280 -30.55 -16.31 8.40
CA ASP A 280 -31.20 -17.39 9.13
C ASP A 280 -32.07 -18.25 8.18
N ILE A 281 -32.55 -19.40 8.65
CA ILE A 281 -33.46 -20.31 7.92
C ILE A 281 -34.71 -19.55 7.43
N GLU A 282 -35.14 -18.53 8.17
CA GLU A 282 -36.26 -17.64 7.85
C GLU A 282 -35.90 -16.52 6.84
N LYS A 283 -34.66 -16.51 6.30
CA LYS A 283 -34.12 -15.50 5.37
C LYS A 283 -34.02 -14.08 5.95
N VAL A 284 -34.07 -13.94 7.27
CA VAL A 284 -33.78 -12.68 7.96
C VAL A 284 -32.27 -12.48 8.00
N THR A 285 -31.80 -11.34 7.49
CA THR A 285 -30.36 -11.01 7.50
C THR A 285 -29.98 -10.43 8.86
N THR A 286 -29.11 -11.13 9.57
CA THR A 286 -28.55 -10.69 10.85
C THR A 286 -27.12 -10.22 10.64
N TYR A 287 -26.80 -9.02 11.16
CA TYR A 287 -25.48 -8.39 11.05
C TYR A 287 -24.65 -8.64 12.31
N GLY A 288 -23.32 -8.65 12.16
CA GLY A 288 -22.38 -8.88 13.24
C GLY A 288 -22.32 -10.34 13.72
N ALA A 289 -22.61 -11.31 12.84
CA ALA A 289 -22.73 -12.72 13.22
C ALA A 289 -21.37 -13.39 13.52
N HIS A 290 -20.42 -13.28 12.60
CA HIS A 290 -19.12 -13.98 12.70
C HIS A 290 -17.91 -13.04 12.61
N GLY A 291 -18.11 -11.76 12.35
CA GLY A 291 -17.06 -10.77 12.18
C GLY A 291 -17.53 -9.36 12.53
N PRO A 292 -17.00 -8.32 11.89
CA PRO A 292 -17.26 -6.95 12.30
C PRO A 292 -18.75 -6.63 12.37
N LYS A 293 -19.15 -6.05 13.51
CA LYS A 293 -20.48 -5.46 13.74
C LYS A 293 -20.58 -4.08 13.11
N GLU A 294 -19.44 -3.38 13.06
CA GLU A 294 -19.35 -2.04 12.49
C GLU A 294 -18.32 -2.01 11.36
N PHE A 295 -18.67 -1.32 10.27
CA PHE A 295 -17.84 -1.17 9.09
C PHE A 295 -17.76 0.30 8.69
N TYR A 296 -16.54 0.82 8.63
CA TYR A 296 -16.24 2.21 8.33
C TYR A 296 -15.33 2.28 7.11
N VAL A 297 -15.59 3.22 6.21
CA VAL A 297 -14.74 3.49 5.04
C VAL A 297 -14.39 4.97 5.03
N ILE A 298 -13.10 5.29 5.02
CA ILE A 298 -12.59 6.65 4.90
C ILE A 298 -11.88 6.76 3.55
N PHE A 299 -12.52 7.49 2.63
CA PHE A 299 -11.96 7.86 1.35
C PHE A 299 -11.04 9.07 1.53
N VAL A 300 -9.79 8.97 1.10
CA VAL A 300 -8.77 9.98 1.33
C VAL A 300 -8.32 10.60 0.01
N ASP A 301 -8.41 11.92 -0.10
CA ASP A 301 -7.88 12.68 -1.22
C ASP A 301 -6.38 12.95 -1.03
N ASN A 302 -6.02 13.80 -0.07
CA ASN A 302 -4.63 14.11 0.28
C ASN A 302 -3.75 14.45 -0.94
N GLY A 303 -4.25 15.32 -1.84
CA GLY A 303 -3.53 15.82 -3.02
C GLY A 303 -3.77 15.03 -4.31
N ARG A 304 -4.61 13.98 -4.26
CA ARG A 304 -4.97 13.17 -5.44
C ARG A 304 -5.83 13.95 -6.42
N SER A 305 -6.78 14.76 -5.95
CA SER A 305 -7.59 15.62 -6.84
C SER A 305 -6.75 16.68 -7.54
N ASP A 306 -5.71 17.20 -6.88
CA ASP A 306 -4.82 18.19 -7.50
C ASP A 306 -3.92 17.54 -8.54
N MET A 307 -3.38 16.34 -8.25
CA MET A 307 -2.66 15.54 -9.24
C MET A 307 -3.54 15.18 -10.45
N ALA A 308 -4.84 14.92 -10.25
CA ALA A 308 -5.78 14.56 -11.31
C ALA A 308 -6.05 15.73 -12.28
N LYS A 309 -6.03 16.98 -11.78
CA LYS A 309 -6.25 18.19 -12.60
C LYS A 309 -5.07 18.53 -13.49
N GLU A 310 -3.88 18.05 -13.14
CA GLU A 310 -2.66 18.32 -13.88
C GLU A 310 -2.44 17.24 -14.95
N GLU A 311 -2.67 17.58 -16.22
CA GLU A 311 -2.57 16.65 -17.35
C GLU A 311 -1.23 15.90 -17.35
N GLU A 312 -0.13 16.61 -17.06
CA GLU A 312 1.21 16.02 -17.04
C GLU A 312 1.43 14.98 -15.93
N PHE A 313 0.61 14.98 -14.88
CA PHE A 313 0.79 14.15 -13.67
C PHE A 313 -0.35 13.17 -13.39
N SER A 314 -1.54 13.41 -13.95
CA SER A 314 -2.75 12.61 -13.74
C SER A 314 -2.53 11.11 -13.99
N GLU A 315 -1.68 10.74 -14.95
CA GLU A 315 -1.35 9.35 -15.26
C GLU A 315 -0.73 8.58 -14.07
N ALA A 316 -0.09 9.27 -13.12
CA ALA A 316 0.45 8.63 -11.91
C ALA A 316 -0.65 7.98 -11.04
N LEU A 317 -1.90 8.46 -11.13
CA LEU A 317 -3.08 7.91 -10.44
C LEU A 317 -3.54 6.56 -11.00
N HIS A 318 -3.05 6.15 -12.17
CA HIS A 318 -3.32 4.81 -12.71
C HIS A 318 -2.54 3.71 -11.98
N CYS A 319 -1.59 4.06 -11.11
CA CYS A 319 -0.68 3.11 -10.47
C CYS A 319 -1.41 2.00 -9.68
N LEU A 320 -1.14 0.75 -10.06
CA LEU A 320 -1.68 -0.44 -9.39
C LEU A 320 -0.90 -0.84 -8.12
N ARG A 321 0.17 -0.13 -7.78
CA ARG A 321 1.08 -0.45 -6.65
C ARG A 321 1.72 -1.85 -6.73
N CYS A 322 1.96 -2.38 -7.93
CA CYS A 322 2.55 -3.71 -8.12
C CYS A 322 4.07 -3.80 -7.86
N GLY A 323 4.76 -2.68 -7.59
CA GLY A 323 6.21 -2.66 -7.32
C GLY A 323 7.12 -2.94 -8.53
N GLY A 324 6.58 -3.39 -9.66
CA GLY A 324 7.39 -3.82 -10.82
C GLY A 324 8.35 -2.77 -11.39
N CYS A 325 7.98 -1.49 -11.35
CA CYS A 325 8.86 -0.39 -11.77
C CYS A 325 10.08 -0.20 -10.85
N MET A 326 9.98 -0.60 -9.58
CA MET A 326 11.07 -0.52 -8.61
C MET A 326 12.14 -1.55 -8.94
N TYR A 327 11.73 -2.80 -9.21
CA TYR A 327 12.65 -3.87 -9.61
C TYR A 327 13.36 -3.59 -10.94
N GLU A 328 12.72 -2.89 -11.89
CA GLU A 328 13.38 -2.50 -13.14
C GLU A 328 14.23 -1.23 -13.06
N CYS A 329 14.16 -0.49 -11.95
CA CYS A 329 14.89 0.76 -11.79
C CYS A 329 16.36 0.46 -11.40
N PRO A 330 17.35 0.83 -12.23
CA PRO A 330 18.76 0.54 -11.95
C PRO A 330 19.27 1.23 -10.67
N VAL A 331 18.72 2.40 -10.32
CA VAL A 331 19.10 3.10 -9.08
C VAL A 331 18.51 2.39 -7.86
N PHE A 332 17.25 1.98 -7.92
CA PHE A 332 16.62 1.21 -6.85
C PHE A 332 17.35 -0.13 -6.63
N GLN A 333 17.88 -0.76 -7.68
CA GLN A 333 18.63 -2.01 -7.53
C GLN A 333 19.87 -1.91 -6.65
N VAL A 334 20.47 -0.72 -6.56
CA VAL A 334 21.64 -0.47 -5.71
C VAL A 334 21.30 0.25 -4.41
N THR A 335 20.14 0.90 -4.30
CA THR A 335 19.80 1.74 -3.13
C THR A 335 18.55 1.32 -2.38
N ALA A 336 17.79 0.36 -2.90
CA ALA A 336 16.48 -0.05 -2.39
C ALA A 336 15.57 1.16 -2.09
N GLY A 337 14.78 1.09 -1.02
CA GLY A 337 13.84 2.16 -0.65
C GLY A 337 14.47 3.47 -0.21
N HIS A 338 15.80 3.53 -0.03
CA HIS A 338 16.49 4.80 0.22
C HIS A 338 16.39 5.75 -0.98
N PHE A 339 16.18 5.24 -2.19
CA PHE A 339 15.67 6.06 -3.29
C PHE A 339 14.16 6.27 -3.11
N GLY A 340 13.76 7.12 -2.17
CA GLY A 340 12.36 7.36 -1.86
C GLY A 340 12.13 8.25 -0.64
N HIS A 341 10.85 8.55 -0.39
CA HIS A 341 10.37 9.10 0.88
C HIS A 341 9.40 8.10 1.54
N VAL A 342 8.09 8.36 1.52
CA VAL A 342 7.06 7.34 1.80
C VAL A 342 6.92 6.39 0.61
N TYR A 343 6.87 6.97 -0.59
CA TYR A 343 6.88 6.23 -1.84
C TYR A 343 8.30 6.21 -2.42
N MET A 344 8.65 5.12 -3.09
CA MET A 344 10.01 4.87 -3.56
C MET A 344 10.12 4.84 -5.08
N SER A 345 11.35 4.92 -5.58
CA SER A 345 11.74 5.00 -6.99
C SER A 345 11.20 6.25 -7.72
N GLY A 346 11.32 6.28 -9.04
CA GLY A 346 10.88 7.43 -9.85
C GLY A 346 9.39 7.74 -9.71
N ILE A 347 8.51 6.72 -9.67
CA ILE A 347 7.08 6.96 -9.44
C ILE A 347 6.85 7.54 -8.03
N GLY A 348 7.65 7.12 -7.04
CA GLY A 348 7.56 7.63 -5.68
C GLY A 348 7.95 9.09 -5.55
N ALA A 349 8.85 9.61 -6.39
CA ALA A 349 9.13 11.04 -6.45
C ALA A 349 7.90 11.86 -6.87
N VAL A 350 7.12 11.35 -7.83
CA VAL A 350 5.86 11.97 -8.25
C VAL A 350 4.85 11.95 -7.12
N TRP A 351 4.61 10.79 -6.49
CA TRP A 351 3.70 10.70 -5.36
C TRP A 351 4.14 11.58 -4.17
N THR A 352 5.44 11.65 -3.89
CA THR A 352 5.97 12.50 -2.81
C THR A 352 5.64 13.98 -3.05
N ALA A 353 5.72 14.45 -4.30
CA ALA A 353 5.46 15.84 -4.65
C ALA A 353 4.02 16.29 -4.34
N PHE A 354 3.04 15.38 -4.43
CA PHE A 354 1.63 15.70 -4.26
C PHE A 354 1.03 15.25 -2.92
N VAL A 355 1.42 14.08 -2.39
CA VAL A 355 0.67 13.46 -1.27
C VAL A 355 1.46 13.29 0.03
N ALA A 356 2.79 13.28 0.00
CA ALA A 356 3.58 12.85 1.17
C ALA A 356 4.63 13.84 1.67
N GLY A 357 5.07 14.81 0.87
CA GLY A 357 6.13 15.72 1.32
C GLY A 357 6.36 16.97 0.46
N GLY A 358 5.52 17.22 -0.54
CA GLY A 358 5.65 18.40 -1.40
C GLY A 358 6.89 18.36 -2.30
N LEU A 359 7.11 19.46 -3.03
CA LEU A 359 8.26 19.60 -3.92
C LEU A 359 9.61 19.53 -3.18
N GLU A 360 9.66 19.97 -1.92
CA GLU A 360 10.89 19.96 -1.13
C GLU A 360 11.42 18.54 -0.90
N LYS A 361 10.58 17.62 -0.42
CA LYS A 361 10.98 16.21 -0.23
C LYS A 361 11.12 15.46 -1.55
N ALA A 362 10.42 15.89 -2.60
CA ALA A 362 10.53 15.28 -3.93
C ALA A 362 11.82 15.70 -4.68
N ALA A 363 12.35 16.90 -4.40
CA ALA A 363 13.49 17.48 -5.11
C ALA A 363 14.71 16.54 -5.20
N PRO A 364 15.28 16.00 -4.11
CA PRO A 364 16.42 15.09 -4.22
C PRO A 364 16.09 13.79 -4.99
N LEU A 365 14.84 13.32 -4.90
CA LEU A 365 14.37 12.12 -5.59
C LEU A 365 14.34 12.32 -7.12
N VAL A 366 13.83 13.47 -7.58
CA VAL A 366 13.69 13.71 -9.02
C VAL A 366 15.05 13.83 -9.72
N PHE A 367 16.09 14.31 -9.03
CA PHE A 367 17.46 14.36 -9.56
C PHE A 367 18.21 13.02 -9.47
N THR A 368 17.73 12.09 -8.65
CA THR A 368 18.27 10.72 -8.57
C THR A 368 17.81 9.85 -9.74
N CYS A 369 16.59 10.06 -10.24
CA CYS A 369 16.05 9.27 -11.34
C CYS A 369 16.87 9.43 -12.65
N LEU A 370 17.31 8.33 -13.26
CA LEU A 370 18.04 8.37 -14.54
C LEU A 370 17.14 8.62 -15.76
N ARG A 371 15.81 8.64 -15.58
CA ARG A 371 14.82 8.79 -16.66
C ARG A 371 14.98 7.78 -17.82
N CYS A 372 15.52 6.59 -17.54
CA CYS A 372 15.89 5.59 -18.56
C CYS A 372 14.72 4.85 -19.26
N GLY A 373 13.45 5.10 -18.89
CA GLY A 373 12.29 4.50 -19.57
C GLY A 373 11.95 3.05 -19.19
N ARG A 374 12.84 2.27 -18.54
CA ARG A 374 12.56 0.86 -18.18
C ARG A 374 11.29 0.66 -17.35
N CYS A 375 10.96 1.62 -16.49
CA CYS A 375 9.74 1.60 -15.70
C CYS A 375 8.47 1.71 -16.56
N VAL A 376 8.53 2.39 -17.71
CA VAL A 376 7.41 2.52 -18.67
C VAL A 376 7.19 1.20 -19.39
N GLU A 377 8.26 0.63 -19.96
CA GLU A 377 8.23 -0.66 -20.69
C GLU A 377 7.62 -1.80 -19.86
N ARG A 378 7.86 -1.79 -18.55
CA ARG A 378 7.36 -2.84 -17.66
C ARG A 378 6.02 -2.53 -17.01
N CYS A 379 5.59 -1.27 -16.98
CA CYS A 379 4.37 -0.90 -16.28
C CYS A 379 3.15 -1.41 -17.05
N PRO A 380 2.24 -2.18 -16.41
CA PRO A 380 0.99 -2.59 -17.08
C PRO A 380 0.13 -1.39 -17.48
N MET A 381 0.29 -0.25 -16.80
CA MET A 381 -0.45 0.98 -17.05
C MET A 381 0.32 1.96 -17.96
N LYS A 382 1.53 1.61 -18.41
CA LYS A 382 2.41 2.43 -19.26
C LYS A 382 2.66 3.85 -18.75
N ILE A 383 2.68 4.03 -17.42
CA ILE A 383 2.83 5.34 -16.76
C ILE A 383 4.17 5.98 -17.15
N ASN A 384 4.14 7.17 -17.74
CA ASN A 384 5.33 7.87 -18.24
C ASN A 384 6.07 8.65 -17.14
N VAL A 385 6.62 7.90 -16.18
CA VAL A 385 7.43 8.43 -15.07
C VAL A 385 8.59 9.32 -15.56
N PRO A 386 9.37 8.98 -16.60
CA PRO A 386 10.45 9.84 -17.06
C PRO A 386 10.02 11.26 -17.47
N SER A 387 8.86 11.41 -18.10
CA SER A 387 8.30 12.72 -18.48
C SER A 387 7.85 13.51 -17.26
N MET A 388 7.12 12.88 -16.33
CA MET A 388 6.71 13.51 -15.07
C MET A 388 7.91 13.99 -14.23
N ILE A 389 8.97 13.18 -14.16
CA ILE A 389 10.22 13.55 -13.48
C ILE A 389 10.86 14.79 -14.14
N GLN A 390 10.83 14.89 -15.46
CA GLN A 390 11.32 16.10 -16.15
C GLN A 390 10.54 17.33 -15.69
N LYS A 391 9.20 17.24 -15.69
CA LYS A 391 8.32 18.33 -15.27
C LYS A 391 8.55 18.75 -13.83
N LEU A 392 8.78 17.80 -12.92
CA LEU A 392 9.14 18.15 -11.54
C LEU A 392 10.53 18.79 -11.44
N ARG A 393 11.52 18.38 -12.24
CA ARG A 393 12.81 19.07 -12.29
C ARG A 393 12.67 20.51 -12.77
N GLU A 394 11.85 20.76 -13.79
CA GLU A 394 11.51 22.10 -14.26
C GLU A 394 10.90 22.93 -13.11
N ARG A 395 9.93 22.37 -12.37
CA ARG A 395 9.33 23.04 -11.19
C ARG A 395 10.32 23.35 -10.08
N VAL A 396 11.23 22.43 -9.77
CA VAL A 396 12.23 22.61 -8.69
C VAL A 396 13.29 23.65 -9.06
N VAL A 397 13.58 23.84 -10.34
CA VAL A 397 14.59 24.82 -10.80
C VAL A 397 13.99 26.19 -11.07
N CYS A 398 12.75 26.24 -11.58
CA CYS A 398 12.09 27.49 -12.00
C CYS A 398 11.15 28.10 -10.94
N GLY A 399 10.70 27.32 -9.96
CA GLY A 399 9.94 27.78 -8.80
C GLY A 399 10.85 28.04 -7.62
#